data_AF-A0A2N2XRZ7-F1
#
_entry.id   AF-A0A2N2XRZ7-F1
#
_cell.length_a   1.000
_cell.length_b   1.000
_cell.length_c   1.000
_cell.angle_alpha   90.00
_cell.angle_beta   90.00
_cell.angle_gamma   90.00
#
_symmetry.space_group_name_H-M   'P 1'
#
loop_
_entity.id
_entity.type
_entity.pdbx_description
1 polymer ?
#
loop_
_entity_poly.entity_id
_entity_poly.type
_entity_poly.pdbx_seq_one_letter_code
_entity_poly.pdbx_strand_id
1 'polypeptide(L)'
;MLKIQEAQMILRELGLPDAQQNEISGYTFLALCNIKEKDRWSKAFRQSLGISKGIMNFISENFQKEYAPNTRETIRRQVLHQFVQAGIADYNPDLPGLPVNSPLTHYTISEIALETIKSFRTGDWEKAIHNFTSKIGALKEKYNKERKMSRVPLKLSDGSVLMLSPGKHNEVQAAVVEEFASRFAQGSAILYVGDTENKEILIFTSTHLRILTFTSSYIFSFYLNNEQTQKQ
;
A
#
# COMPACT_ATOMS: atom_id res chain seq x y z
N MET A 1 24.01 -24.73 -1.01
CA MET A 1 23.38 -23.52 -0.44
C MET A 1 21.89 -23.67 -0.63
N LEU A 2 21.09 -23.47 0.42
CA LEU A 2 19.64 -23.57 0.34
C LEU A 2 19.09 -22.40 -0.47
N LYS A 3 17.96 -22.58 -1.15
CA LYS A 3 17.35 -21.52 -1.97
C LYS A 3 16.99 -20.28 -1.15
N ILE A 4 16.59 -20.47 0.10
CA ILE A 4 16.32 -19.38 1.04
C ILE A 4 17.56 -18.51 1.31
N GLN A 5 18.75 -19.12 1.42
CA GLN A 5 19.99 -18.37 1.65
C GLN A 5 20.35 -17.52 0.44
N GLU A 6 20.06 -18.01 -0.77
CA GLU A 6 20.18 -17.22 -2.01
C GLU A 6 19.23 -16.02 -2.00
N ALA A 7 17.97 -16.23 -1.63
CA ALA A 7 17.00 -15.14 -1.51
C ALA A 7 17.47 -14.07 -0.50
N GLN A 8 17.99 -14.48 0.66
CA GLN A 8 18.51 -13.55 1.67
C GLN A 8 19.71 -12.75 1.18
N MET A 9 20.63 -13.37 0.43
CA MET A 9 21.75 -12.66 -0.20
C MET A 9 21.27 -11.65 -1.23
N ILE A 10 20.32 -12.04 -2.10
CA ILE A 10 19.75 -11.13 -3.08
C ILE A 10 19.10 -9.93 -2.38
N LEU A 11 18.30 -10.14 -1.34
CA LEU A 11 17.66 -9.06 -0.60
C LEU A 11 18.69 -8.11 0.03
N ARG A 12 19.80 -8.63 0.55
CA ARG A 12 20.92 -7.83 1.04
C ARG A 12 21.56 -7.00 -0.07
N GLU A 13 21.86 -7.61 -1.21
CA GLU A 13 22.53 -6.95 -2.33
C GLU A 13 21.64 -5.95 -3.07
N LEU A 14 20.31 -6.14 -3.01
CA LEU A 14 19.31 -5.13 -3.40
C LEU A 14 19.19 -3.98 -2.37
N GLY A 15 19.96 -4.02 -1.27
CA GLY A 15 20.08 -2.94 -0.30
C GLY A 15 19.04 -2.96 0.82
N LEU A 16 18.39 -4.09 1.09
CA LEU A 16 17.45 -4.17 2.22
C LEU A 16 18.16 -4.27 3.57
N PRO A 17 17.64 -3.62 4.61
CA PRO A 17 18.22 -3.72 5.95
C PRO A 17 17.99 -5.12 6.56
N ASP A 18 18.74 -5.45 7.61
CA ASP A 18 18.77 -6.80 8.19
C ASP A 18 17.39 -7.33 8.61
N ALA A 19 16.49 -6.44 9.02
CA ALA A 19 15.11 -6.79 9.36
C ALA A 19 14.32 -7.44 8.21
N GLN A 20 14.72 -7.20 6.95
CA GLN A 20 14.12 -7.78 5.75
C GLN A 20 15.02 -8.84 5.09
N GLN A 21 16.07 -9.30 5.78
CA GLN A 21 16.92 -10.41 5.34
C GLN A 21 16.61 -11.72 6.11
N ASN A 22 15.55 -11.74 6.92
CA ASN A 22 15.14 -12.91 7.69
C ASN A 22 14.39 -13.96 6.83
N GLU A 23 14.11 -15.12 7.43
CA GLU A 23 13.49 -16.26 6.76
C GLU A 23 12.12 -15.93 6.13
N ILE A 24 11.26 -15.21 6.85
CA ILE A 24 9.94 -14.83 6.34
C ILE A 24 10.04 -13.89 5.13
N SER A 25 11.03 -13.00 5.12
CA SER A 25 11.28 -12.10 3.98
C SER A 25 11.81 -12.88 2.78
N GLY A 26 12.76 -13.79 3.00
CA GLY A 26 13.31 -14.63 1.94
C GLY A 26 12.25 -15.54 1.31
N TYR A 27 11.39 -16.19 2.09
CA TYR A 27 10.30 -17.02 1.54
C TYR A 27 9.23 -16.19 0.82
N THR A 28 8.89 -15.01 1.36
CA THR A 28 7.99 -14.07 0.67
C THR A 28 8.58 -13.65 -0.67
N PHE A 29 9.88 -13.38 -0.72
CA PHE A 29 10.57 -13.02 -1.95
C PHE A 29 10.54 -14.17 -2.97
N LEU A 30 10.84 -15.40 -2.54
CA LEU A 30 10.76 -16.59 -3.40
C LEU A 30 9.37 -16.79 -3.99
N ALA A 31 8.32 -16.55 -3.20
CA ALA A 31 6.94 -16.58 -3.68
C ALA A 31 6.67 -15.54 -4.76
N LEU A 32 7.07 -14.28 -4.55
CA LEU A 32 6.92 -13.22 -5.56
C LEU A 32 7.70 -13.50 -6.85
N CYS A 33 8.82 -14.22 -6.76
CA CYS A 33 9.64 -14.63 -7.90
C CYS A 33 9.12 -15.91 -8.59
N ASN A 34 8.19 -16.63 -7.96
CA ASN A 34 7.76 -17.96 -8.33
C ASN A 34 8.93 -18.97 -8.45
N ILE A 35 9.87 -18.92 -7.51
CA ILE A 35 11.07 -19.77 -7.48
C ILE A 35 10.93 -20.83 -6.39
N LYS A 36 11.10 -22.10 -6.76
CA LYS A 36 11.15 -23.25 -5.86
C LYS A 36 12.59 -23.67 -5.59
N GLU A 37 12.78 -24.64 -4.68
CA GLU A 37 14.10 -25.05 -4.22
C GLU A 37 15.09 -25.41 -5.35
N LYS A 38 14.59 -26.08 -6.40
CA LYS A 38 15.42 -26.57 -7.53
C LYS A 38 15.45 -25.63 -8.73
N ASP A 39 14.72 -24.51 -8.68
CA ASP A 39 14.62 -23.61 -9.82
C ASP A 39 15.88 -22.74 -9.98
N ARG A 40 16.16 -22.39 -11.23
CA ARG A 40 17.15 -21.37 -11.57
C ARG A 40 16.49 -20.00 -11.50
N TRP A 41 17.20 -19.00 -11.00
CA TRP A 41 16.70 -17.63 -10.91
C TRP A 41 16.32 -17.03 -12.27
N SER A 42 16.95 -17.48 -13.36
CA SER A 42 16.56 -17.11 -14.72
C SER A 42 15.15 -17.53 -15.12
N LYS A 43 14.55 -18.51 -14.42
CA LYS A 43 13.16 -18.95 -14.61
C LYS A 43 12.15 -18.12 -13.81
N ALA A 44 12.60 -17.16 -12.99
CA ALA A 44 11.68 -16.32 -12.24
C ALA A 44 10.70 -15.64 -13.19
N PHE A 45 9.44 -15.53 -12.78
CA PHE A 45 8.43 -14.86 -13.57
C PHE A 45 7.48 -14.05 -12.69
N ARG A 46 6.85 -13.07 -13.31
CA ARG A 46 5.95 -12.14 -12.65
C ARG A 46 4.56 -12.74 -12.56
N GLN A 47 4.01 -12.83 -11.36
CA GLN A 47 2.60 -13.18 -11.13
C GLN A 47 2.05 -12.37 -9.97
N SER A 48 0.78 -12.00 -10.08
CA SER A 48 0.04 -11.29 -9.05
C SER A 48 -0.41 -12.25 -7.95
N LEU A 49 -0.03 -11.96 -6.71
CA LEU A 49 -0.29 -12.81 -5.55
C LEU A 49 -0.92 -12.02 -4.41
N GLY A 50 -2.06 -12.52 -3.91
CA GLY A 50 -2.56 -12.15 -2.60
C GLY A 50 -1.73 -12.80 -1.48
N ILE A 51 -1.80 -12.25 -0.26
CA ILE A 51 -0.94 -12.72 0.85
C ILE A 51 -1.28 -14.16 1.26
N SER A 52 -2.55 -14.46 1.58
CA SER A 52 -2.91 -15.78 2.10
C SER A 52 -2.95 -16.85 1.00
N LYS A 53 -3.82 -16.68 0.00
CA LYS A 53 -4.03 -17.68 -1.06
C LYS A 53 -2.88 -17.75 -2.08
N GLY A 54 -2.01 -16.74 -2.12
CA GLY A 54 -0.86 -16.69 -3.03
C GLY A 54 0.44 -16.96 -2.29
N ILE A 55 0.94 -15.97 -1.54
CA ILE A 55 2.27 -16.02 -0.92
C ILE A 55 2.36 -17.13 0.14
N MET A 56 1.46 -17.14 1.14
CA MET A 56 1.52 -18.13 2.23
C MET A 56 1.30 -19.55 1.71
N ASN A 57 0.34 -19.75 0.80
CA ASN A 57 0.11 -21.05 0.17
C ASN A 57 1.32 -21.52 -0.64
N PHE A 58 1.93 -20.64 -1.45
CA PHE A 58 3.14 -21.00 -2.21
C PHE A 58 4.27 -21.46 -1.28
N ILE A 59 4.47 -20.76 -0.15
CA ILE A 59 5.51 -21.08 0.82
C ILE A 59 5.22 -22.45 1.48
N SER A 60 3.98 -22.69 1.89
CA SER A 60 3.55 -23.98 2.45
C SER A 60 3.77 -25.13 1.46
N GLU A 61 3.28 -25.00 0.22
CA GLU A 61 3.32 -26.06 -0.78
C GLU A 61 4.75 -26.39 -1.26
N ASN A 62 5.60 -25.37 -1.44
CA ASN A 62 6.90 -25.56 -2.10
C ASN A 62 8.08 -25.66 -1.12
N PHE A 63 7.93 -25.19 0.11
CA PHE A 63 8.98 -25.18 1.13
C PHE A 63 8.58 -25.84 2.46
N GLN A 64 7.39 -26.47 2.51
CA GLN A 64 6.83 -27.12 3.72
C GLN A 64 6.83 -26.21 4.96
N LYS A 65 6.67 -24.90 4.75
CA LYS A 65 6.63 -23.92 5.84
C LYS A 65 5.22 -23.34 5.97
N GLU A 66 4.49 -23.83 6.96
CA GLU A 66 3.16 -23.31 7.28
C GLU A 66 3.24 -22.11 8.21
N TYR A 67 2.43 -21.10 7.90
CA TYR A 67 2.28 -19.91 8.72
C TYR A 67 0.84 -19.79 9.20
N ALA A 68 0.68 -19.44 10.48
CA ALA A 68 -0.63 -19.19 11.06
C ALA A 68 -1.31 -17.97 10.39
N PRO A 69 -2.66 -17.88 10.38
CA PRO A 69 -3.38 -16.80 9.70
C PRO A 69 -2.97 -15.38 10.11
N ASN A 70 -2.57 -15.18 11.37
CA ASN A 70 -2.11 -13.89 11.91
C ASN A 70 -0.77 -13.43 11.29
N THR A 71 0.07 -14.36 10.80
CA THR A 71 1.33 -14.04 10.12
C THR A 71 1.11 -13.24 8.83
N ARG A 72 -0.11 -13.28 8.27
CA ARG A 72 -0.51 -12.41 7.16
C ARG A 72 -0.14 -10.94 7.42
N GLU A 73 -0.34 -10.47 8.65
CA GLU A 73 -0.08 -9.07 8.99
C GLU A 73 1.42 -8.76 9.11
N THR A 74 2.20 -9.73 9.57
CA THR A 74 3.67 -9.68 9.56
C THR A 74 4.18 -9.57 8.12
N ILE A 75 3.73 -10.47 7.22
CA ILE A 75 4.11 -10.43 5.80
C ILE A 75 3.73 -9.07 5.19
N ARG A 76 2.53 -8.57 5.49
CA ARG A 76 2.08 -7.28 4.96
C ARG A 76 2.93 -6.11 5.43
N ARG A 77 3.07 -5.92 6.75
CA ARG A 77 3.68 -4.71 7.34
C ARG A 77 5.20 -4.77 7.39
N GLN A 78 5.76 -5.93 7.72
CA GLN A 78 7.19 -6.06 7.97
C GLN A 78 7.97 -6.48 6.73
N VAL A 79 7.31 -7.09 5.74
CA VAL A 79 7.99 -7.56 4.52
C VAL A 79 7.53 -6.78 3.29
N LEU A 80 6.28 -6.97 2.85
CA LEU A 80 5.80 -6.43 1.57
C LEU A 80 5.78 -4.91 1.52
N HIS A 81 5.37 -4.25 2.61
CA HIS A 81 5.45 -2.79 2.69
C HIS A 81 6.89 -2.28 2.45
N GLN A 82 7.88 -2.97 3.02
CA GLN A 82 9.29 -2.61 2.85
C GLN A 82 9.79 -2.94 1.44
N PHE A 83 9.34 -4.06 0.86
CA PHE A 83 9.66 -4.41 -0.53
C PHE A 83 9.10 -3.38 -1.50
N VAL A 84 7.88 -2.90 -1.28
CA VAL A 84 7.27 -1.82 -2.07
C VAL A 84 8.04 -0.52 -1.89
N GLN A 85 8.38 -0.15 -0.64
CA GLN A 85 9.20 1.03 -0.37
C GLN A 85 10.60 0.95 -0.98
N ALA A 86 11.16 -0.25 -1.12
CA ALA A 86 12.43 -0.50 -1.79
C ALA A 86 12.28 -0.56 -3.32
N GLY A 87 11.08 -0.72 -3.86
CA GLY A 87 10.82 -0.90 -5.29
C GLY A 87 11.08 -2.33 -5.79
N ILE A 88 11.15 -3.29 -4.88
CA ILE A 88 11.28 -4.73 -5.18
C ILE A 88 9.94 -5.34 -5.57
N ALA A 89 8.85 -4.83 -5.01
CA ALA A 89 7.49 -5.29 -5.28
C ALA A 89 6.58 -4.14 -5.66
N ASP A 90 5.57 -4.43 -6.47
CA ASP A 90 4.51 -3.49 -6.82
C ASP A 90 3.24 -3.82 -6.02
N TYR A 91 2.56 -2.77 -5.54
CA TYR A 91 1.32 -2.86 -4.77
C TYR A 91 0.11 -2.68 -5.68
N ASN A 92 -0.80 -3.66 -5.71
CA ASN A 92 -2.01 -3.69 -6.54
C ASN A 92 -1.78 -3.34 -8.02
N PRO A 93 -0.77 -3.92 -8.70
CA PRO A 93 -0.44 -3.57 -10.08
C PRO A 93 -1.60 -3.80 -11.07
N ASP A 94 -2.47 -4.79 -10.83
CA ASP A 94 -3.57 -5.10 -11.75
C ASP A 94 -4.81 -4.24 -11.50
N LEU A 95 -5.01 -3.79 -10.25
CA LEU A 95 -6.14 -2.94 -9.84
C LEU A 95 -5.67 -1.78 -8.94
N PRO A 96 -5.05 -0.74 -9.50
CA PRO A 96 -4.43 0.34 -8.71
C PRO A 96 -5.40 1.15 -7.84
N GLY A 97 -6.69 1.16 -8.18
CA GLY A 97 -7.75 1.88 -7.45
C GLY A 97 -8.36 1.11 -6.27
N LEU A 98 -7.78 -0.02 -5.86
CA LEU A 98 -8.28 -0.76 -4.70
C LEU A 98 -8.14 0.08 -3.41
N PRO A 99 -9.18 0.11 -2.54
CA PRO A 99 -9.07 0.71 -1.23
C PRO A 99 -7.92 0.06 -0.43
N VAL A 100 -7.25 0.85 0.41
CA VAL A 100 -6.09 0.41 1.22
C VAL A 100 -6.37 -0.87 2.02
N ASN A 101 -7.59 -1.01 2.54
CA ASN A 101 -8.02 -2.14 3.36
C ASN A 101 -8.71 -3.25 2.56
N SER A 102 -8.59 -3.25 1.24
CA SER A 102 -9.25 -4.24 0.38
C SER A 102 -8.73 -5.66 0.66
N PRO A 103 -9.62 -6.66 0.82
CA PRO A 103 -9.21 -8.05 0.92
C PRO A 103 -8.61 -8.58 -0.39
N LEU A 104 -8.81 -7.87 -1.51
CA LEU A 104 -8.26 -8.17 -2.84
C LEU A 104 -6.86 -7.61 -3.08
N THR A 105 -6.24 -7.07 -2.03
CA THR A 105 -4.86 -6.55 -2.11
C THR A 105 -3.92 -7.65 -2.60
N HIS A 106 -3.12 -7.33 -3.61
CA HIS A 106 -2.18 -8.24 -4.25
C HIS A 106 -0.86 -7.54 -4.58
N TYR A 107 0.16 -8.35 -4.82
CA TYR A 107 1.53 -7.90 -5.03
C TYR A 107 2.15 -8.69 -6.19
N THR A 108 3.03 -8.04 -6.94
CA THR A 108 3.94 -8.71 -7.88
C THR A 108 5.37 -8.31 -7.54
N ILE A 109 6.35 -9.11 -7.92
CA ILE A 109 7.71 -8.58 -8.09
C ILE A 109 7.69 -7.43 -9.12
N SER A 110 8.49 -6.38 -8.90
CA SER A 110 8.62 -5.29 -9.86
C SER A 110 9.42 -5.74 -11.07
N GLU A 111 9.19 -5.11 -12.23
CA GLU A 111 9.86 -5.52 -13.47
C GLU A 111 11.39 -5.40 -13.35
N ILE A 112 11.86 -4.29 -12.78
CA ILE A 112 13.29 -4.05 -12.59
C ILE A 112 13.93 -5.05 -11.62
N ALA A 113 13.23 -5.42 -10.55
CA ALA A 113 13.72 -6.45 -9.64
C ALA A 113 13.76 -7.82 -10.33
N LEU A 114 12.73 -8.16 -11.12
CA LEU A 114 12.67 -9.41 -11.88
C LEU A 114 13.81 -9.54 -12.90
N GLU A 115 14.04 -8.48 -13.69
CA GLU A 115 15.17 -8.42 -14.63
C GLU A 115 16.49 -8.60 -13.90
N THR A 116 16.63 -7.96 -12.73
CA THR A 116 17.85 -8.01 -11.93
C THR A 116 18.10 -9.42 -11.41
N ILE A 117 17.14 -10.05 -10.73
CA ILE A 117 17.36 -11.39 -10.14
C ILE A 117 17.63 -12.48 -11.16
N LYS A 118 17.16 -12.33 -12.40
CA LYS A 118 17.40 -13.32 -13.46
C LYS A 118 18.89 -13.47 -13.78
N SER A 119 19.72 -12.46 -13.50
CA SER A 119 21.17 -12.52 -13.66
C SER A 119 21.92 -12.98 -12.40
N PHE A 120 21.22 -13.36 -11.33
CA PHE A 120 21.88 -13.83 -10.10
C PHE A 120 22.79 -15.04 -10.38
N ARG A 121 24.03 -14.97 -9.88
CA ARG A 121 25.14 -15.92 -10.15
C ARG A 121 25.60 -15.99 -11.60
N THR A 122 25.37 -14.95 -12.39
CA THR A 122 26.00 -14.77 -13.69
C THR A 122 27.04 -13.67 -13.63
N GLY A 123 27.89 -13.54 -14.65
CA GLY A 123 28.84 -12.43 -14.76
C GLY A 123 28.17 -11.06 -14.86
N ASP A 124 26.88 -11.00 -15.20
CA ASP A 124 26.11 -9.75 -15.34
C ASP A 124 25.49 -9.27 -14.03
N TRP A 125 25.66 -10.00 -12.93
CA TRP A 125 24.99 -9.71 -11.66
C TRP A 125 25.29 -8.31 -11.11
N GLU A 126 26.56 -7.93 -11.04
CA GLU A 126 26.99 -6.63 -10.50
C GLU A 126 26.42 -5.47 -11.33
N LYS A 127 26.43 -5.61 -12.66
CA LYS A 127 25.84 -4.64 -13.58
C LYS A 127 24.33 -4.53 -13.39
N ALA A 128 23.64 -5.65 -13.16
CA ALA A 128 22.21 -5.66 -12.94
C ALA A 128 21.83 -4.96 -11.62
N ILE A 129 22.58 -5.20 -10.53
CA ILE A 129 22.42 -4.47 -9.26
C ILE A 129 22.62 -2.96 -9.45
N HIS A 130 23.66 -2.54 -10.18
CA HIS A 130 23.87 -1.12 -10.45
C HIS A 130 22.71 -0.48 -11.23
N ASN A 131 22.18 -1.19 -12.23
CA ASN A 131 21.00 -0.76 -12.98
C ASN A 131 19.75 -0.68 -12.10
N PHE A 132 19.55 -1.63 -11.19
CA PHE A 132 18.46 -1.58 -10.20
C PHE A 132 18.55 -0.30 -9.35
N THR A 133 19.68 -0.10 -8.68
CA THR A 133 19.88 1.00 -7.74
C THR A 133 19.77 2.38 -8.40
N SER A 134 20.28 2.53 -9.64
CA SER A 134 20.23 3.82 -10.37
C SER A 134 18.82 4.20 -10.83
N LYS A 135 17.97 3.23 -11.17
CA LYS A 135 16.62 3.50 -11.72
C LYS A 135 15.52 3.58 -10.67
N ILE A 136 15.72 2.97 -9.50
CA ILE A 136 14.65 2.79 -8.52
C ILE A 136 14.09 4.11 -7.99
N GLY A 137 14.93 5.14 -7.83
CA GLY A 137 14.52 6.48 -7.38
C GLY A 137 13.55 7.13 -8.38
N ALA A 138 13.95 7.21 -9.65
CA ALA A 138 13.14 7.78 -10.72
C ALA A 138 11.80 7.03 -10.91
N LEU A 139 11.82 5.69 -10.80
CA LEU A 139 10.60 4.89 -10.87
C LEU A 139 9.64 5.19 -9.72
N LYS A 140 10.13 5.30 -8.49
CA LYS A 140 9.30 5.66 -7.33
C LYS A 140 8.66 7.04 -7.49
N GLU A 141 9.42 8.02 -7.99
CA GLU A 141 8.88 9.36 -8.25
C GLU A 141 7.76 9.33 -9.29
N LYS A 142 7.96 8.59 -10.40
CA LYS A 142 6.95 8.40 -11.45
C LYS A 142 5.66 7.79 -10.88
N TYR A 143 5.76 6.66 -10.17
CA TYR A 143 4.58 6.00 -9.59
C TYR A 143 3.89 6.83 -8.51
N ASN A 144 4.65 7.58 -7.71
CA ASN A 144 4.06 8.50 -6.73
C ASN A 144 3.29 9.65 -7.41
N LYS A 145 3.79 10.15 -8.55
CA LYS A 145 3.09 11.16 -9.34
C LYS A 145 1.79 10.62 -9.93
N GLU A 146 1.82 9.42 -10.52
CA GLU A 146 0.63 8.74 -11.05
C GLU A 146 -0.43 8.52 -9.95
N ARG A 147 -0.04 8.04 -8.77
CA ARG A 147 -0.96 7.89 -7.63
C ARG A 147 -1.56 9.20 -7.13
N LYS A 148 -0.79 10.29 -7.13
CA LYS A 148 -1.31 11.62 -6.77
C LYS A 148 -2.36 12.12 -7.77
N MET A 149 -2.22 11.78 -9.05
CA MET A 149 -3.19 12.15 -10.09
C MET A 149 -4.52 11.40 -9.95
N SER A 150 -4.51 10.18 -9.39
CA SER A 150 -5.72 9.36 -9.18
C SER A 150 -6.50 9.69 -7.90
N ARG A 151 -6.26 10.83 -7.26
CA ARG A 151 -6.95 11.23 -6.03
C ARG A 151 -8.36 11.76 -6.29
N VAL A 152 -9.27 11.56 -5.34
CA VAL A 152 -10.65 12.04 -5.41
C VAL A 152 -10.69 13.49 -4.90
N PRO A 153 -11.10 14.47 -5.72
CA PRO A 153 -11.26 15.84 -5.24
C PRO A 153 -12.50 15.93 -4.36
N LEU A 154 -12.38 16.66 -3.25
CA LEU A 154 -13.47 17.04 -2.38
C LEU A 154 -13.52 18.56 -2.28
N LYS A 155 -14.56 19.19 -2.80
CA LYS A 155 -14.73 20.64 -2.78
C LYS A 155 -15.41 21.11 -1.49
N LEU A 156 -14.75 22.00 -0.76
CA LEU A 156 -15.25 22.58 0.49
C LEU A 156 -16.08 23.86 0.22
N SER A 157 -16.87 24.27 1.20
CA SER A 157 -17.78 25.42 1.10
C SER A 157 -17.06 26.77 0.96
N ASP A 158 -15.81 26.87 1.40
CA ASP A 158 -14.94 28.03 1.19
C ASP A 158 -14.26 28.06 -0.20
N GLY A 159 -14.54 27.07 -1.04
CA GLY A 159 -13.99 26.92 -2.38
C GLY A 159 -12.65 26.18 -2.45
N SER A 160 -12.05 25.81 -1.31
CA SER A 160 -10.84 24.98 -1.29
C SER A 160 -11.12 23.53 -1.70
N VAL A 161 -10.10 22.81 -2.17
CA VAL A 161 -10.21 21.42 -2.63
C VAL A 161 -9.27 20.54 -1.84
N LEU A 162 -9.82 19.52 -1.19
CA LEU A 162 -9.07 18.47 -0.50
C LEU A 162 -8.93 17.26 -1.42
N MET A 163 -7.71 16.73 -1.59
CA MET A 163 -7.47 15.56 -2.45
C MET A 163 -7.42 14.27 -1.62
N LEU A 164 -8.52 13.55 -1.57
CA LEU A 164 -8.66 12.27 -0.86
C LEU A 164 -8.00 11.12 -1.63
N SER A 165 -7.56 10.08 -0.92
CA SER A 165 -7.06 8.86 -1.57
C SER A 165 -8.12 8.21 -2.47
N PRO A 166 -7.72 7.48 -3.53
CA PRO A 166 -8.67 6.78 -4.40
C PRO A 166 -9.51 5.75 -3.64
N GLY A 167 -10.78 5.63 -4.03
CA GLY A 167 -11.65 4.52 -3.61
C GLY A 167 -13.10 4.93 -3.36
N LYS A 168 -14.00 3.95 -3.51
CA LYS A 168 -15.47 4.12 -3.40
C LYS A 168 -15.92 4.83 -2.13
N HIS A 169 -15.25 4.59 -1.00
CA HIS A 169 -15.58 5.25 0.27
C HIS A 169 -15.34 6.77 0.22
N ASN A 170 -14.22 7.19 -0.37
CA ASN A 170 -13.89 8.61 -0.54
C ASN A 170 -14.72 9.28 -1.64
N GLU A 171 -15.07 8.54 -2.70
CA GLU A 171 -16.05 9.00 -3.71
C GLU A 171 -17.41 9.31 -3.05
N VAL A 172 -17.88 8.42 -2.18
CA VAL A 172 -19.13 8.64 -1.43
C VAL A 172 -19.00 9.84 -0.48
N GLN A 173 -17.87 9.98 0.24
CA GLN A 173 -17.65 11.15 1.10
C GLN A 173 -17.67 12.47 0.31
N ALA A 174 -17.02 12.51 -0.85
CA ALA A 174 -17.04 13.67 -1.74
C ALA A 174 -18.47 14.01 -2.19
N ALA A 175 -19.24 13.01 -2.62
CA ALA A 175 -20.64 13.19 -3.01
C ALA A 175 -21.51 13.68 -1.85
N VAL A 176 -21.32 13.19 -0.62
CA VAL A 176 -22.07 13.66 0.56
C VAL A 176 -21.81 15.15 0.81
N VAL A 177 -20.57 15.62 0.69
CA VAL A 177 -20.28 17.05 0.85
C VAL A 177 -20.89 17.85 -0.30
N GLU A 178 -20.64 17.44 -1.54
CA GLU A 178 -20.95 18.26 -2.71
C GLU A 178 -22.45 18.27 -3.04
N GLU A 179 -23.13 17.13 -2.91
CA GLU A 179 -24.54 16.98 -3.26
C GLU A 179 -25.48 17.07 -2.06
N PHE A 180 -25.13 16.44 -0.93
CA PHE A 180 -26.03 16.43 0.23
C PHE A 180 -25.91 17.71 1.05
N ALA A 181 -24.69 18.15 1.41
CA ALA A 181 -24.53 19.34 2.24
C ALA A 181 -25.01 20.62 1.51
N SER A 182 -24.80 20.71 0.19
CA SER A 182 -25.26 21.84 -0.61
C SER A 182 -26.78 21.99 -0.63
N ARG A 183 -27.54 20.89 -0.51
CA ARG A 183 -29.01 20.88 -0.54
C ARG A 183 -29.65 20.93 0.84
N PHE A 184 -29.05 20.25 1.81
CA PHE A 184 -29.69 19.97 3.11
C PHE A 184 -28.96 20.58 4.31
N ALA A 185 -27.73 21.05 4.14
CA ALA A 185 -26.92 21.65 5.21
C ALA A 185 -26.19 22.91 4.71
N GLN A 186 -26.92 23.77 4.00
CA GLN A 186 -26.33 24.97 3.42
C GLN A 186 -25.77 25.90 4.52
N GLY A 187 -24.54 26.38 4.34
CA GLY A 187 -23.83 27.17 5.36
C GLY A 187 -23.21 26.36 6.50
N SER A 188 -23.35 25.04 6.51
CA SER A 188 -22.65 24.18 7.47
C SER A 188 -21.15 24.13 7.23
N ALA A 189 -20.40 24.00 8.32
CA ALA A 189 -18.96 23.79 8.29
C ALA A 189 -18.63 22.31 8.42
N ILE A 190 -17.69 21.84 7.60
CA ILE A 190 -17.14 20.49 7.69
C ILE A 190 -16.08 20.49 8.80
N LEU A 191 -16.31 19.69 9.84
CA LEU A 191 -15.38 19.63 10.97
C LEU A 191 -14.30 18.54 10.78
N TYR A 192 -14.66 17.44 10.11
CA TYR A 192 -13.80 16.27 9.95
C TYR A 192 -14.17 15.48 8.70
N VAL A 193 -13.15 14.97 8.01
CA VAL A 193 -13.24 14.02 6.89
C VAL A 193 -12.17 12.95 7.09
N GLY A 194 -12.58 11.68 7.10
CA GLY A 194 -11.64 10.56 7.26
C GLY A 194 -11.14 10.05 5.91
N ASP A 195 -9.87 10.29 5.57
CA ASP A 195 -9.26 9.70 4.37
C ASP A 195 -8.84 8.25 4.64
N THR A 196 -9.12 7.35 3.70
CA THR A 196 -8.82 5.92 3.87
C THR A 196 -7.32 5.60 3.96
N GLU A 197 -6.46 6.43 3.33
CA GLU A 197 -5.00 6.39 3.50
C GLU A 197 -4.51 7.17 4.72
N ASN A 198 -5.19 8.27 5.08
CA ASN A 198 -4.85 9.11 6.21
C ASN A 198 -6.07 9.32 7.12
N LYS A 199 -6.16 8.51 8.18
CA LYS A 199 -7.36 8.40 9.03
C LYS A 199 -7.72 9.70 9.77
N GLU A 200 -6.89 10.73 9.70
CA GLU A 200 -7.09 12.00 10.40
C GLU A 200 -6.88 13.17 9.43
N ILE A 201 -7.88 13.48 8.58
CA ILE A 201 -7.93 14.81 7.96
C ILE A 201 -8.87 15.70 8.80
N LEU A 202 -8.25 16.39 9.75
CA LEU A 202 -8.88 17.49 10.49
C LEU A 202 -8.84 18.74 9.61
N ILE A 203 -10.01 19.28 9.27
CA ILE A 203 -10.11 20.47 8.40
C ILE A 203 -10.07 21.77 9.21
N PHE A 204 -10.33 21.74 10.54
CA PHE A 204 -10.26 22.93 11.40
C PHE A 204 -9.63 22.72 12.78
N THR A 205 -8.87 23.72 13.22
CA THR A 205 -8.30 23.85 14.56
C THR A 205 -9.17 24.73 15.48
N SER A 206 -9.52 24.13 16.62
CA SER A 206 -9.71 24.70 17.96
C SER A 206 -10.89 25.61 18.35
N THR A 207 -11.66 26.27 17.48
CA THR A 207 -12.75 27.15 17.98
C THR A 207 -14.14 26.48 18.06
N HIS A 208 -14.49 25.57 17.14
CA HIS A 208 -15.84 24.96 17.08
C HIS A 208 -15.96 23.61 17.82
N LEU A 209 -14.84 22.97 18.18
CA LEU A 209 -14.81 21.67 18.86
C LEU A 209 -15.24 21.73 20.34
N ARG A 210 -15.37 22.93 20.93
CA ARG A 210 -15.82 23.09 22.33
C ARG A 210 -17.27 22.62 22.58
N ILE A 211 -18.06 22.45 21.52
CA ILE A 211 -19.48 22.04 21.62
C ILE A 211 -19.64 20.51 21.54
N LEU A 212 -18.61 19.76 21.14
CA LEU A 212 -18.72 18.32 20.88
C LEU A 212 -17.66 17.53 21.66
N THR A 213 -18.04 17.02 22.83
CA THR A 213 -17.24 16.04 23.58
C THR A 213 -17.30 14.69 22.88
N PHE A 214 -16.36 14.40 21.98
CA PHE A 214 -16.17 13.04 21.44
C PHE A 214 -15.12 12.28 22.25
N THR A 215 -15.52 11.17 22.86
CA THR A 215 -14.60 10.15 23.38
C THR A 215 -14.24 9.17 22.27
N SER A 216 -12.95 8.85 22.18
CA SER A 216 -12.18 8.29 21.05
C SER A 216 -12.60 6.94 20.45
N SER A 217 -13.80 6.41 20.72
CA SER A 217 -14.07 5.01 20.39
C SER A 217 -14.76 4.79 19.03
N TYR A 218 -15.53 5.75 18.51
CA TYR A 218 -16.17 5.65 17.18
C TYR A 218 -16.40 7.03 16.56
N ILE A 219 -15.47 7.49 15.73
CA ILE A 219 -15.64 8.74 14.96
C ILE A 219 -16.35 8.36 13.65
N PHE A 220 -17.51 8.99 13.39
CA PHE A 220 -18.18 8.92 12.10
C PHE A 220 -17.25 9.45 11.01
N SER A 221 -17.29 8.87 9.81
CA SER A 221 -16.40 9.27 8.69
C SER A 221 -16.50 10.75 8.28
N PHE A 222 -17.53 11.46 8.75
CA PHE A 222 -17.87 12.82 8.36
C PHE A 222 -18.77 13.49 9.41
N TYR A 223 -18.62 14.81 9.63
CA TYR A 223 -19.46 15.60 10.53
C TYR A 223 -19.76 16.99 9.94
N LEU A 224 -21.05 17.34 9.87
CA LEU A 224 -21.54 18.68 9.50
C LEU A 224 -22.14 19.36 10.73
N ASN A 225 -21.69 20.57 11.03
CA ASN A 225 -22.33 21.41 12.05
C ASN A 225 -23.20 22.49 11.40
N ASN A 226 -24.49 22.52 11.74
CA ASN A 226 -25.41 23.57 11.31
C ASN A 226 -25.95 24.32 12.53
N GLU A 227 -25.33 25.45 12.87
CA GLU A 227 -25.70 26.25 14.05
C GLU A 227 -27.07 26.93 13.92
N GLN A 228 -27.66 26.99 12.72
CA GLN A 228 -28.96 27.65 12.53
C GLN A 228 -30.17 26.81 12.99
N THR A 229 -29.99 25.50 13.18
CA THR A 229 -31.07 24.58 13.56
C THR A 229 -31.26 24.41 15.07
N GLN A 230 -30.39 24.97 15.92
CA GLN A 230 -30.46 24.83 17.38
C GLN A 230 -31.39 25.86 18.06
N LYS A 231 -32.13 26.66 17.29
CA LYS A 231 -33.14 27.60 17.79
C LYS A 231 -34.52 27.28 17.22
N GLN A 232 -35.11 26.16 17.65
CA GLN A 232 -36.56 25.95 17.70
C GLN A 232 -36.91 25.20 18.98
#